data_AF-C3PK36-F1
#
_entry.id   AF-C3PK36-F1
#
_cell.length_a   1.000
_cell.length_b   1.000
_cell.length_c   1.000
_cell.angle_alpha   90.00
_cell.angle_beta   90.00
_cell.angle_gamma   90.00
#
_symmetry.space_group_name_H-M   'P 1'
#
loop_
_entity.id
_entity.type
_entity.pdbx_description
1 polymer ?
#
loop_
_entity_poly.entity_id
_entity_poly.type
_entity_poly.pdbx_seq_one_letter_code
_entity_poly.pdbx_strand_id
1 'polypeptide(L)' 'MSAPIFTPRTTAELQKEREQLLQDLSPRTIDELRALRAIDEISIADEEILTRFEALAYVIGD' A
#
# COMPACT_ATOMS: atom_id res chain seq x y z
N MET A 1 -10.05 19.05 -21.20
CA MET A 1 -10.18 18.13 -20.05
C MET A 1 -9.52 16.82 -20.46
N SER A 2 -8.36 16.47 -19.90
CA SER A 2 -7.77 15.15 -20.17
C SER A 2 -8.55 14.09 -19.40
N ALA A 3 -9.03 13.07 -20.09
CA ALA A 3 -9.56 11.88 -19.43
C ALA A 3 -8.45 11.27 -18.58
N PRO A 4 -8.76 10.77 -17.37
CA PRO A 4 -7.79 10.00 -16.59
C PRO A 4 -7.35 8.81 -17.44
N ILE A 5 -6.04 8.73 -17.68
CA ILE A 5 -5.44 7.61 -18.40
C ILE A 5 -5.55 6.42 -17.46
N PHE A 6 -6.57 5.58 -17.69
CA PHE A 6 -6.68 4.29 -17.02
C PHE A 6 -5.67 3.36 -17.68
N THR A 7 -4.46 3.31 -17.15
CA THR A 7 -3.47 2.33 -17.59
C THR A 7 -3.91 0.98 -17.01
N PRO A 8 -4.38 0.02 -17.83
CA PRO A 8 -4.74 -1.29 -17.32
C PRO A 8 -3.47 -1.92 -16.75
N ARG A 9 -3.48 -2.19 -15.44
CA ARG A 9 -2.42 -2.94 -14.77
C ARG A 9 -2.91 -4.36 -14.57
N THR A 10 -2.04 -5.32 -14.84
CA THR A 10 -2.27 -6.73 -14.57
C THR A 10 -2.19 -6.99 -13.07
N THR A 11 -2.86 -8.04 -12.59
CA THR A 11 -2.75 -8.47 -11.19
C THR A 11 -1.30 -8.74 -10.78
N ALA A 12 -0.47 -9.24 -11.70
CA ALA A 12 0.96 -9.48 -11.47
C ALA A 12 1.74 -8.18 -11.22
N GLU A 13 1.41 -7.08 -11.92
CA GLU A 13 2.04 -5.77 -11.68
C GLU A 13 1.63 -5.19 -10.32
N LEU A 14 0.38 -5.39 -9.92
CA LEU A 14 -0.12 -4.95 -8.61
C LEU A 14 0.51 -5.77 -7.47
N GLN A 15 0.68 -7.07 -7.64
CA GLN A 15 1.39 -7.94 -6.70
C GLN A 15 2.85 -7.50 -6.56
N LYS A 16 3.53 -7.23 -7.68
CA LYS A 16 4.90 -6.71 -7.67
C LYS A 16 5.01 -5.37 -6.94
N GLU A 17 4.05 -4.47 -7.14
CA GLU A 17 4.00 -3.19 -6.40
C GLU A 17 3.84 -3.41 -4.89
N ARG A 18 2.98 -4.35 -4.48
CA ARG A 18 2.81 -4.73 -3.08
C ARG A 18 4.09 -5.30 -2.49
N GLU A 19 4.77 -6.20 -3.20
CA GLU A 19 6.04 -6.78 -2.76
C GLU A 19 7.13 -5.71 -2.62
N GLN A 20 7.22 -4.79 -3.57
CA GLN A 20 8.16 -3.66 -3.49
C GLN A 20 7.86 -2.78 -2.28
N LEU A 21 6.59 -2.45 -2.06
CA LEU A 21 6.17 -1.64 -0.92
C LEU A 21 6.51 -2.31 0.42
N LEU A 22 6.40 -3.64 0.50
CA LEU A 22 6.85 -4.41 1.67
C LEU A 22 8.38 -4.40 1.84
N GLN A 23 9.15 -4.42 0.75
CA GLN A 23 10.61 -4.31 0.82
C GLN A 23 11.05 -2.91 1.28
N ASP A 24 10.43 -1.88 0.74
CA ASP A 24 10.72 -0.47 1.07
C ASP A 24 10.35 -0.14 2.53
N LEU A 25 9.39 -0.87 3.10
CA LEU A 25 8.99 -0.75 4.51
C LEU A 25 10.03 -1.30 5.50
N SER A 26 10.91 -2.20 5.06
CA SER A 26 11.90 -2.86 5.91
C SER A 26 12.80 -1.83 6.65
N PRO A 27 12.99 -1.96 7.98
CA PRO A 27 12.74 -3.15 8.80
C PRO A 27 11.31 -3.24 9.38
N ARG A 28 10.45 -2.25 9.13
CA ARG A 28 9.11 -2.22 9.71
C ARG A 28 8.15 -3.14 8.96
N THR A 29 7.12 -3.63 9.65
CA THR A 29 6.07 -4.49 9.06
C THR A 29 4.74 -3.75 8.94
N ILE A 30 3.86 -4.23 8.04
CA ILE A 30 2.49 -3.67 7.90
C ILE A 30 1.71 -3.82 9.21
N ASP A 31 1.95 -4.88 9.98
CA ASP A 31 1.28 -5.08 11.27
C ASP A 31 1.77 -4.08 12.34
N GLU A 32 3.05 -3.70 12.30
CA GLU A 32 3.54 -2.59 13.14
C GLU A 32 2.92 -1.26 12.73
N LEU A 33 2.75 -0.98 11.43
CA LEU A 33 2.02 0.20 10.96
C LEU A 33 0.57 0.20 11.45
N ARG A 34 -0.12 -0.94 11.39
CA ARG A 34 -1.49 -1.09 11.92
C ARG A 34 -1.53 -0.85 13.43
N ALA A 35 -0.54 -1.35 14.17
CA ALA A 35 -0.42 -1.11 15.59
C ALA A 35 -0.21 0.37 15.92
N LEU A 36 0.65 1.07 15.17
CA LEU A 36 0.87 2.52 15.30
C LEU A 36 -0.40 3.31 14.98
N ARG A 37 -1.15 2.93 13.93
CA ARG A 37 -2.44 3.55 13.59
C ARG A 37 -3.47 3.36 14.70
N ALA A 38 -3.49 2.20 15.35
CA ALA A 38 -4.43 1.92 16.42
C ALA A 38 -4.20 2.76 17.69
N ILE A 39 -3.00 3.35 17.84
CA ILE A 39 -2.64 4.23 18.96
C ILE A 39 -2.43 5.69 18.54
N ASP A 40 -2.84 6.07 17.31
CA ASP A 40 -2.66 7.40 16.72
C ASP A 40 -1.20 7.90 16.65
N GLU A 41 -0.21 7.00 16.68
CA GLU A 41 1.23 7.30 16.58
C GLU A 41 1.80 7.02 15.18
N ILE A 42 0.93 6.77 14.19
CA ILE A 42 1.36 6.55 12.81
C ILE A 42 1.81 7.87 12.17
N SER A 43 2.96 7.86 11.49
CA SER A 43 3.38 9.02 10.71
C SER A 43 2.57 9.16 9.43
N ILE A 44 2.47 10.36 8.87
CA ILE A 44 1.74 10.58 7.60
C ILE A 44 2.30 9.70 6.47
N ALA A 45 3.62 9.57 6.38
CA ALA A 45 4.27 8.73 5.37
C ALA A 45 3.92 7.25 5.56
N ASP A 46 3.91 6.79 6.80
CA ASP A 46 3.55 5.43 7.19
C ASP A 46 2.06 5.14 6.91
N GLU A 47 1.19 6.13 7.11
CA GLU A 47 -0.24 6.05 6.81
C GLU A 47 -0.51 6.01 5.30
N GLU A 48 0.21 6.78 4.50
CA GLU A 48 0.15 6.71 3.04
C GLU A 48 0.56 5.33 2.51
N ILE A 49 1.62 4.75 3.09
CA ILE A 49 2.09 3.41 2.75
C ILE A 49 1.03 2.36 3.10
N LEU A 50 0.47 2.43 4.31
CA LEU A 50 -0.58 1.52 4.77
C LEU A 50 -1.84 1.62 3.90
N THR A 51 -2.27 2.84 3.60
CA THR A 51 -3.44 3.10 2.74
C THR A 51 -3.23 2.52 1.34
N ARG A 52 -2.04 2.69 0.77
CA ARG A 52 -1.70 2.14 -0.55
C ARG A 52 -1.64 0.62 -0.53
N PHE A 53 -1.11 0.02 0.54
CA PHE A 53 -1.12 -1.43 0.72
C PHE A 53 -2.54 -1.98 0.82
N GLU A 54 -3.41 -1.36 1.61
CA GLU A 54 -4.83 -1.75 1.75
C GLU A 54 -5.58 -1.61 0.42
N ALA A 55 -5.34 -0.54 -0.34
CA ALA A 55 -5.90 -0.36 -1.67
C ALA A 55 -5.42 -1.44 -2.66
N LEU A 56 -4.14 -1.81 -2.62
CA LEU A 56 -3.60 -2.89 -3.46
C LEU A 56 -4.22 -4.24 -3.09
N ALA A 57 -4.34 -4.57 -1.80
CA ALA A 57 -5.02 -5.78 -1.34
C ALA A 57 -6.46 -5.86 -1.84
N TYR A 58 -7.22 -4.76 -1.70
CA TYR A 58 -8.60 -4.68 -2.18
C TYR A 58 -8.72 -4.90 -3.70
N VAL A 59 -7.82 -4.31 -4.50
CA VAL A 59 -7.85 -4.44 -5.97
C VAL A 59 -7.37 -5.81 -6.44
N ILE A 60 -6.44 -6.44 -5.71
CA ILE A 60 -5.93 -7.79 -6.03
C ILE A 60 -6.93 -8.88 -5.59
N GLY A 61 -7.79 -8.58 -4.61
CA GLY A 61 -8.77 -9.52 -4.05
C GLY A 61 -8.20 -10.43 -2.96
N ASP A 62 -7.23 -9.91 -2.19
CA ASP A 62 -6.60 -10.59 -1.04
C ASP A 62 -7.23 -10.16 0.30
#